data_AF-A0A7C5RA14-F1
#
_entry.id   AF-A0A7C5RA14-F1
#
_cell.length_a   1.000
_cell.length_b   1.000
_cell.length_c   1.000
_cell.angle_alpha   90.00
_cell.angle_beta   90.00
_cell.angle_gamma   90.00
#
_symmetry.space_group_name_H-M   'P 1'
#
loop_
_entity.id
_entity.type
_entity.pdbx_description
1 polymer ?
#
loop_
_entity_poly.entity_id
_entity_poly.type
_entity_poly.pdbx_seq_one_letter_code
_entity_poly.pdbx_strand_id
1 'polypeptide(L)'
;MRGKQRFFTGAAAAAALILVLGAVSPPKAQVPAAFVDIGYGARPMGMGGAFTALSDDAHAIFWNPAGLAGLSRSELTLMHTKQLGLIPYTMLAYAGRLGTWGAGLGVLSSGNDVLRETTILFSFARSVRLPLLGMSALG
;
A
#
# COMPACT_ATOMS: atom_id res chain seq x y z
N MET A 1 12.50 -61.84 27.48
CA MET A 1 12.43 -61.47 26.04
C MET A 1 11.39 -60.37 25.90
N ARG A 2 11.80 -59.11 25.72
CA ARG A 2 10.95 -57.93 25.84
C ARG A 2 11.39 -56.90 24.80
N GLY A 3 10.54 -56.54 23.86
CA GLY A 3 10.84 -55.43 22.95
C GLY A 3 9.96 -55.36 21.71
N LYS A 4 9.52 -54.13 21.40
CA LYS A 4 9.01 -53.64 20.10
C LYS A 4 7.50 -53.73 19.86
N GLN A 5 6.70 -52.95 20.60
CA GLN A 5 5.28 -52.68 20.25
C GLN A 5 4.84 -51.21 20.43
N ARG A 6 5.77 -50.23 20.54
CA ARG A 6 5.40 -48.85 20.96
C ARG A 6 5.67 -47.71 19.96
N PHE A 7 6.16 -48.00 18.75
CA PHE A 7 6.63 -46.93 17.83
C PHE A 7 5.69 -46.58 16.67
N PHE A 8 4.72 -47.43 16.32
CA PHE A 8 3.88 -47.20 15.12
C PHE A 8 2.60 -46.38 15.36
N THR A 9 2.10 -46.31 16.60
CA THR A 9 0.86 -45.59 16.93
C THR A 9 1.02 -44.07 17.03
N GLY A 10 2.22 -43.57 17.34
CA GLY A 10 2.49 -42.13 17.46
C GLY A 10 2.56 -41.39 16.11
N ALA A 11 3.12 -42.04 15.08
CA ALA A 11 3.23 -41.44 13.74
C ALA A 11 1.87 -41.30 13.05
N ALA A 12 0.96 -42.27 13.23
CA ALA A 12 -0.39 -42.21 12.71
C ALA A 12 -1.24 -41.12 13.39
N ALA A 13 -1.09 -40.95 14.71
CA ALA A 13 -1.77 -39.89 15.46
C ALA A 13 -1.25 -38.49 15.08
N ALA A 14 0.06 -38.34 14.86
CA ALA A 14 0.65 -37.09 14.41
C ALA A 14 0.22 -36.73 12.97
N ALA A 15 0.20 -37.71 12.07
CA ALA A 15 -0.28 -37.52 10.70
C ALA A 15 -1.78 -37.16 10.66
N ALA A 16 -2.61 -37.79 11.49
CA ALA A 16 -4.01 -37.46 11.63
C ALA A 16 -4.23 -36.05 12.19
N LEU A 17 -3.43 -35.62 13.17
CA LEU A 17 -3.49 -34.27 13.72
C LEU A 17 -3.09 -33.20 12.69
N ILE A 18 -2.06 -33.47 11.87
CA ILE A 18 -1.64 -32.57 10.78
C ILE A 18 -2.72 -32.49 9.68
N LEU A 19 -3.39 -33.59 9.35
CA LEU A 19 -4.51 -33.61 8.41
C LEU A 19 -5.74 -32.85 8.93
N VAL A 20 -6.05 -32.96 10.21
CA VAL A 20 -7.16 -32.22 10.85
C VAL A 20 -6.84 -30.72 10.94
N LEU A 21 -5.60 -30.35 11.25
CA LEU A 21 -5.16 -28.95 11.26
C LEU A 21 -5.10 -28.33 9.85
N GLY A 22 -4.77 -29.11 8.82
CA GLY A 22 -4.76 -28.66 7.42
C GLY A 22 -6.16 -28.51 6.79
N ALA A 23 -7.16 -29.24 7.32
CA ALA A 23 -8.54 -29.18 6.83
C ALA A 23 -9.36 -28.02 7.41
N VAL A 24 -8.93 -27.43 8.53
CA VAL A 24 -9.54 -26.21 9.07
C VAL A 24 -8.94 -25.00 8.35
N SER A 25 -9.41 -24.76 7.13
CA SER A 25 -9.25 -23.43 6.54
C SER A 25 -10.09 -22.46 7.38
N PRO A 26 -9.52 -21.38 7.94
CA PRO A 26 -10.34 -20.35 8.55
C PRO A 26 -11.36 -19.88 7.50
N PRO A 27 -12.62 -19.61 7.86
CA PRO A 27 -13.57 -19.06 6.92
C PRO A 27 -12.92 -17.84 6.27
N LYS A 28 -12.77 -17.87 4.94
CA LYS A 28 -12.35 -16.68 4.19
C LYS A 28 -13.25 -15.55 4.67
N ALA A 29 -12.65 -14.47 5.20
CA ALA A 29 -13.40 -13.35 5.71
C ALA A 29 -14.37 -12.87 4.61
N GLN A 30 -15.67 -13.11 4.81
CA GLN A 30 -16.75 -12.73 3.89
C GLN A 30 -17.18 -11.28 4.12
N VAL A 31 -16.28 -10.46 4.64
CA VAL A 31 -16.50 -9.03 4.69
C VAL A 31 -15.85 -8.46 3.44
N PRO A 32 -16.62 -7.94 2.47
CA PRO A 32 -16.08 -7.04 1.45
C PRO A 32 -15.74 -5.70 2.14
N ALA A 33 -14.87 -5.74 3.15
CA ALA A 33 -14.30 -4.55 3.80
C ALA A 33 -12.94 -4.18 3.19
N ALA A 34 -12.36 -5.07 2.38
CA ALA A 34 -11.30 -4.68 1.47
C ALA A 34 -11.97 -4.07 0.23
N PHE A 35 -12.20 -2.76 0.25
CA PHE A 35 -12.27 -2.02 -1.01
C PHE A 35 -11.05 -2.44 -1.81
N VAL A 36 -11.25 -2.83 -3.07
CA VAL A 36 -10.13 -3.20 -3.93
C VAL A 36 -9.22 -1.99 -4.00
N ASP A 37 -8.01 -2.11 -3.45
CA ASP A 37 -6.99 -1.08 -3.55
C ASP A 37 -6.44 -1.13 -4.97
N ILE A 38 -7.18 -0.52 -5.88
CA ILE A 38 -6.83 -0.44 -7.29
C ILE A 38 -5.69 0.53 -7.56
N GLY A 39 -5.15 1.22 -6.54
CA GLY A 39 -4.12 2.24 -6.68
C GLY A 39 -4.68 3.60 -7.12
N TYR A 40 -3.93 4.67 -6.83
CA TYR A 40 -4.38 6.06 -7.05
C TYR A 40 -3.46 6.81 -8.03
N GLY A 41 -4.06 7.54 -8.97
CA GLY A 41 -3.37 8.40 -9.91
C GLY A 41 -3.09 7.74 -11.27
N ALA A 42 -3.37 8.45 -12.36
CA ALA A 42 -3.23 7.89 -13.71
C ALA A 42 -1.77 7.54 -14.06
N ARG A 43 -0.79 8.36 -13.66
CA ARG A 43 0.64 8.10 -13.92
C ARG A 43 1.19 6.91 -13.12
N PRO A 44 1.00 6.81 -11.79
CA PRO A 44 1.38 5.63 -11.02
C PRO A 44 0.74 4.34 -11.55
N MET A 45 -0.53 4.43 -11.93
CA MET A 45 -1.27 3.31 -12.51
C MET A 45 -0.75 2.90 -13.88
N GLY A 46 -0.41 3.85 -14.75
CA GLY A 46 0.24 3.58 -16.05
C GLY A 46 1.62 2.93 -15.92
N MET A 47 2.28 3.09 -14.76
CA MET A 47 3.54 2.42 -14.42
C MET A 47 3.34 1.04 -13.77
N GLY A 48 2.11 0.51 -13.75
CA GLY A 48 1.79 -0.76 -13.09
C GLY A 48 1.95 -0.72 -11.56
N GLY A 49 1.82 0.46 -10.95
CA GLY A 49 2.02 0.67 -9.51
C GLY A 49 3.48 0.85 -9.10
N ALA A 50 4.43 0.85 -10.03
CA ALA A 50 5.86 1.02 -9.75
C ALA A 50 6.25 2.52 -9.60
N PHE A 51 5.64 3.24 -8.64
CA PHE A 51 5.82 4.69 -8.52
C PHE A 51 6.54 5.16 -7.25
N THR A 52 6.58 4.35 -6.19
CA THR A 52 7.09 4.74 -4.85
C THR A 52 8.50 5.34 -4.87
N ALA A 53 9.40 4.82 -5.71
CA ALA A 53 10.78 5.31 -5.82
C ALA A 53 10.92 6.57 -6.69
N LEU A 54 9.98 6.81 -7.62
CA LEU A 54 10.00 7.96 -8.52
C LEU A 54 9.33 9.17 -7.86
N SER A 55 8.08 8.98 -7.42
CA SER A 55 7.29 9.88 -6.57
C SER A 55 7.65 11.38 -6.62
N ASP A 56 7.72 11.93 -7.83
CA ASP A 56 8.28 13.25 -8.15
C ASP A 56 7.21 14.32 -8.43
N ASP A 57 5.94 13.98 -8.19
CA ASP A 57 4.77 14.82 -8.50
C ASP A 57 3.74 14.84 -7.35
N ALA A 58 2.57 15.46 -7.59
CA ALA A 58 1.48 15.51 -6.61
C ALA A 58 0.94 14.14 -6.15
N HIS A 59 1.18 13.05 -6.89
CA HIS A 59 0.83 11.71 -6.43
C HIS A 59 1.69 11.24 -5.24
N ALA A 60 2.81 11.91 -4.96
CA ALA A 60 3.66 11.62 -3.82
C ALA A 60 2.94 11.64 -2.47
N ILE A 61 1.84 12.40 -2.35
CA ILE A 61 0.97 12.42 -1.16
C ILE A 61 0.45 11.01 -0.82
N PHE A 62 0.13 10.20 -1.82
CA PHE A 62 -0.46 8.87 -1.64
C PHE A 62 0.58 7.75 -1.69
N TRP A 63 1.67 7.94 -2.43
CA TRP A 63 2.65 6.88 -2.70
C TRP A 63 3.90 6.97 -1.81
N ASN A 64 4.51 8.15 -1.71
CA ASN A 64 5.71 8.37 -0.92
C ASN A 64 5.89 9.87 -0.57
N PRO A 65 5.47 10.30 0.63
CA PRO A 65 5.57 11.70 1.05
C PRO A 65 6.98 12.27 0.98
N ALA A 66 8.04 11.46 1.09
CA ALA A 66 9.43 11.93 1.02
C ALA A 66 9.73 12.62 -0.32
N GLY A 67 9.06 12.19 -1.41
CA GLY A 67 9.16 12.79 -2.73
C GLY A 67 8.71 14.27 -2.77
N LEU A 68 7.82 14.68 -1.85
CA LEU A 68 7.36 16.07 -1.75
C LEU A 68 8.52 17.05 -1.50
N ALA A 69 9.57 16.63 -0.79
CA ALA A 69 10.74 17.48 -0.56
C ALA A 69 11.51 17.82 -1.86
N GLY A 70 11.38 16.97 -2.89
CA GLY A 70 12.04 17.09 -4.19
C GLY A 70 11.24 17.83 -5.27
N LEU A 71 9.97 18.13 -5.05
CA LEU A 71 9.11 18.84 -6.00
C LEU A 71 9.74 20.18 -6.43
N SER A 72 9.82 20.50 -7.72
CA SER A 72 10.38 21.79 -8.16
C SER A 72 9.33 22.90 -8.29
N ARG A 73 8.06 22.53 -8.47
CA ARG A 73 6.91 23.42 -8.65
C ARG A 73 5.69 22.88 -7.91
N SER A 74 4.69 23.73 -7.72
CA SER A 74 3.38 23.27 -7.27
C SER A 74 2.65 22.54 -8.39
N GLU A 75 1.96 21.47 -8.04
CA GLU A 75 1.28 20.59 -8.98
C GLU A 75 -0.11 20.22 -8.46
N LEU A 76 -1.07 20.16 -9.39
CA LEU A 76 -2.44 19.74 -9.15
C LEU A 76 -2.71 18.55 -10.06
N THR A 77 -3.29 17.49 -9.52
CA THR A 77 -3.69 16.30 -10.27
C THR A 77 -5.09 15.87 -9.89
N LEU A 78 -5.84 15.39 -10.89
CA LEU A 78 -7.19 14.88 -10.73
C LEU A 78 -7.32 13.58 -11.52
N MET A 79 -7.99 12.59 -10.94
CA MET A 79 -8.29 11.33 -11.60
C MET A 79 -9.72 10.92 -11.30
N HIS A 80 -10.41 10.40 -12.29
CA HIS A 80 -11.66 9.68 -12.12
C HIS A 80 -11.56 8.37 -12.91
N THR A 81 -11.86 7.24 -12.28
CA THR A 81 -11.80 5.93 -12.94
C THR A 81 -12.93 5.03 -12.48
N LYS A 82 -13.40 4.18 -13.40
CA LYS A 82 -14.36 3.11 -13.15
C LYS A 82 -13.86 1.86 -13.85
N GLN A 83 -13.11 1.03 -13.14
CA GLN A 83 -12.56 -0.21 -13.71
C GLN A 83 -13.61 -1.33 -13.70
N LEU A 84 -13.79 -2.00 -14.85
CA LEU A 84 -14.56 -3.25 -14.97
C LEU A 84 -15.99 -3.21 -14.38
N GLY A 85 -16.64 -2.05 -14.41
CA GLY A 85 -17.99 -1.87 -13.85
C GLY A 85 -18.05 -1.80 -12.32
N LEU A 86 -16.90 -1.74 -11.64
CA LEU A 86 -16.78 -1.59 -10.19
C LEU A 86 -17.18 -0.17 -9.72
N ILE A 87 -17.07 0.03 -8.40
CA ILE A 87 -17.28 1.31 -7.72
C ILE A 87 -16.37 2.39 -8.36
N PRO A 88 -16.89 3.60 -8.65
CA PRO A 88 -16.06 4.68 -9.19
C PRO A 88 -15.12 5.24 -8.12
N TYR A 89 -13.88 5.56 -8.53
CA TYR A 89 -12.87 6.18 -7.68
C TYR A 89 -12.51 7.55 -8.25
N THR A 90 -12.51 8.56 -7.38
CA THR A 90 -12.13 9.92 -7.70
C THR A 90 -10.99 10.35 -6.78
N MET A 91 -9.97 10.98 -7.35
CA MET A 91 -8.83 11.52 -6.63
C MET A 91 -8.61 12.96 -7.06
N LEU A 92 -8.33 13.83 -6.10
CA LEU A 92 -7.83 15.18 -6.29
C LEU A 92 -6.62 15.35 -5.38
N ALA A 93 -5.52 15.89 -5.88
CA ALA A 93 -4.35 16.18 -5.07
C ALA A 93 -3.67 17.47 -5.51
N TYR A 94 -3.21 18.24 -4.53
CA TYR A 94 -2.38 19.41 -4.71
C TYR A 94 -1.15 19.28 -3.84
N ALA A 95 0.03 19.43 -4.44
CA ALA A 95 1.31 19.40 -3.73
C ALA A 95 2.17 20.56 -4.17
N GLY A 96 3.05 21.03 -3.29
CA GLY A 96 4.02 22.05 -3.65
C GLY A 96 5.08 22.26 -2.58
N ARG A 97 6.03 23.12 -2.89
CA ARG A 97 7.08 23.53 -1.94
C ARG A 97 6.69 24.77 -1.17
N LEU A 98 6.88 24.70 0.15
CA LEU A 98 6.81 25.82 1.08
C LEU A 98 8.21 26.01 1.69
N GLY A 99 9.07 26.73 0.97
CA GLY A 99 10.44 27.00 1.40
C GLY A 99 11.35 25.76 1.34
N THR A 100 11.78 25.29 2.52
CA THR A 100 12.60 24.06 2.66
C THR A 100 11.77 22.79 2.84
N TRP A 101 10.45 22.93 2.92
CA TRP A 101 9.49 21.86 3.09
C TRP A 101 8.73 21.62 1.79
N GLY A 102 8.40 20.37 1.51
CA GLY A 102 7.32 20.00 0.59
C GLY A 102 6.08 19.67 1.41
N ALA A 103 4.91 20.06 0.93
CA ALA A 103 3.64 19.68 1.53
C ALA A 103 2.58 19.43 0.45
N GLY A 104 1.56 18.66 0.80
CA GLY A 104 0.46 18.38 -0.10
C GLY A 104 -0.79 17.92 0.63
N LEU A 105 -1.93 18.14 -0.03
CA LEU A 105 -3.25 17.72 0.37
C LEU A 105 -3.86 16.87 -0.75
N GLY A 106 -4.37 15.71 -0.38
CA GLY A 106 -5.03 14.77 -1.27
C GLY A 106 -6.41 14.40 -0.75
N VAL A 107 -7.37 14.23 -1.66
CA VAL A 107 -8.71 13.73 -1.37
C VAL A 107 -8.95 12.54 -2.30
N LEU A 108 -9.35 11.43 -1.69
CA LEU A 108 -9.80 10.21 -2.35
C LEU A 108 -11.27 10.02 -2.02
N SER A 109 -12.09 9.72 -3.01
CA SER A 109 -13.50 9.42 -2.80
C SER A 109 -13.86 8.20 -3.63
N SER A 110 -14.44 7.20 -2.98
CA SER A 110 -14.91 5.97 -3.61
C SER A 110 -16.23 5.57 -2.99
N GLY A 111 -17.21 5.15 -3.80
CA GLY A 111 -18.47 4.69 -3.25
C GLY A 111 -19.62 4.57 -4.24
N ASN A 112 -20.68 3.94 -3.75
CA ASN A 112 -22.00 3.85 -4.37
C ASN A 112 -23.08 4.28 -3.35
N ASP A 113 -24.35 4.13 -3.71
CA ASP A 113 -25.48 4.56 -2.87
C ASP A 113 -25.56 3.84 -1.51
N VAL A 114 -24.88 2.70 -1.36
CA VAL A 114 -24.90 1.89 -0.12
C VAL A 114 -23.66 2.15 0.74
N LEU A 115 -22.48 2.28 0.12
CA LEU A 115 -21.20 2.47 0.82
C LEU A 115 -20.37 3.54 0.13
N ARG A 116 -20.05 4.61 0.87
CA ARG A 116 -19.22 5.72 0.40
C ARG A 116 -18.13 6.05 1.41
N GLU A 117 -16.91 6.12 0.91
CA GLU A 117 -15.72 6.51 1.64
C GLU A 117 -15.14 7.78 1.02
N THR A 118 -14.64 8.66 1.88
CA THR A 118 -13.88 9.83 1.45
C THR A 118 -12.72 10.01 2.41
N THR A 119 -11.52 9.87 1.89
CA THR A 119 -10.27 9.93 2.62
C THR A 119 -9.58 11.23 2.28
N ILE A 120 -9.16 11.96 3.31
CA ILE A 120 -8.38 13.18 3.16
C ILE A 120 -6.99 12.89 3.71
N LEU A 121 -5.97 13.09 2.89
CA LEU A 121 -4.58 12.87 3.25
C LEU A 121 -3.85 14.21 3.25
N PHE A 122 -3.16 14.49 4.35
CA PHE A 122 -2.19 15.57 4.43
C PHE A 122 -0.80 14.96 4.55
N SER A 123 0.16 15.48 3.78
CA SER A 123 1.53 14.96 3.76
C SER A 123 2.52 16.10 3.67
N PHE A 124 3.67 15.92 4.31
CA PHE A 124 4.78 16.87 4.27
C PHE A 124 6.12 16.16 4.34
N ALA A 125 7.16 16.77 3.80
CA ALA A 125 8.52 16.27 3.87
C ALA A 125 9.54 17.41 3.87
N ARG A 126 10.71 17.14 4.42
CA ARG A 126 11.86 18.07 4.44
C ARG A 126 13.13 17.29 4.16
N SER A 127 14.00 17.81 3.31
CA SER A 127 15.31 17.22 3.09
C SER A 127 16.24 17.52 4.27
N VAL A 128 16.73 16.48 4.95
CA VAL A 128 17.76 16.59 5.99
C VAL A 128 19.05 15.99 5.45
N ARG A 129 20.11 16.80 5.34
CA ARG A 129 21.45 16.31 5.00
C ARG A 129 22.18 16.00 6.30
N LEU A 130 22.42 14.72 6.57
CA LEU A 130 23.21 14.29 7.71
C LEU A 130 24.71 14.34 7.35
N PRO A 131 25.54 15.08 8.09
CA PRO A 131 26.96 15.27 7.75
C PRO A 131 27.83 14.00 7.87
N LEU A 132 27.33 12.93 8.52
CA LEU A 132 28.11 11.73 8.85
C LEU A 132 27.94 10.54 7.88
N LEU A 133 27.07 10.64 6.88
CA LEU A 133 26.84 9.58 5.86
C LEU A 133 27.39 9.95 4.48
N GLY A 134 28.24 10.97 4.39
CA GLY A 134 28.80 11.50 3.15
C GLY A 134 30.19 10.99 2.74
N MET A 135 30.76 10.01 3.44
CA MET A 135 32.11 9.50 3.13
C MET A 135 32.22 7.98 3.32
N SER A 136 31.62 7.18 2.43
CA SER A 136 32.26 5.95 1.93
C SER A 136 31.40 5.30 0.85
N ALA A 137 32.08 4.82 -0.21
CA ALA A 137 31.60 3.93 -1.25
C ALA A 137 30.84 4.55 -2.44
N LEU A 138 31.54 5.40 -3.21
CA LEU A 138 31.58 5.27 -4.67
C LEU A 138 32.98 5.72 -5.12
N GLY A 139 33.88 4.74 -5.21
CA GLY A 139 35.04 4.76 -6.10
C GLY A 139 34.78 3.75 -7.22
#